data_AF-V4JJ08-F1
#
_entry.id   AF-V4JJ08-F1
#
_cell.length_a   1.000
_cell.length_b   1.000
_cell.length_c   1.000
_cell.angle_alpha   90.00
_cell.angle_beta   90.00
_cell.angle_gamma   90.00
#
_symmetry.space_group_name_H-M   'P 1'
#
loop_
_entity.id
_entity.type
_entity.pdbx_description
1 polymer ?
#
loop_
_entity_poly.entity_id
_entity_poly.type
_entity_poly.pdbx_seq_one_letter_code
_entity_poly.pdbx_strand_id
1 'polypeptide(L)'
;MDIEAARRVPPQQVIVRVRRYDPEAKRMWWQEYKIEAHRGMTVLDALLKIKEEQDHTLVLRYSCRQGICGSCGVVVNGTPRLACQTQLTEVVSEANPVMTVEPLYNFPVIRDLMTDFMDFFNKHRSVKPYLIRKDKEEQENPKGQYDMSPDEYLQTYQYTNCIYCGLCYAACPVVAADPQFLGPQALMYALRFVNDVRDEGWAERFLIVDTEHGCHRCHFAASCSAVCPKAVDPAGAIQMLRSKLFKYRMGLYKRRVSKIIGPPPEKGERIPLPPEAETLPGVDLKKVEQEPVVIKLPEE
;
A
#
# COMPACT_ATOMS: atom_id res chain seq x y z
N MET A 1 10.62 -5.83 -7.98
CA MET A 1 11.94 -6.30 -7.54
C MET A 1 12.74 -6.55 -8.81
N ASP A 2 13.82 -5.82 -9.00
CA ASP A 2 14.70 -6.00 -10.16
C ASP A 2 15.47 -7.32 -9.99
N ILE A 3 15.08 -8.34 -10.76
CA ILE A 3 15.67 -9.69 -10.69
C ILE A 3 17.15 -9.66 -11.09
N GLU A 4 17.54 -8.76 -11.99
CA GLU A 4 18.94 -8.61 -12.40
C GLU A 4 19.76 -7.99 -11.28
N ALA A 5 19.22 -6.99 -10.59
CA ALA A 5 19.90 -6.40 -9.42
C ALA A 5 20.17 -7.45 -8.33
N ALA A 6 19.25 -8.38 -8.09
CA ALA A 6 19.44 -9.48 -7.12
C ALA A 6 20.53 -10.50 -7.54
N ARG A 7 20.90 -10.54 -8.83
CA ARG A 7 21.98 -11.40 -9.35
C ARG A 7 23.36 -10.76 -9.29
N ARG A 8 23.42 -9.43 -9.20
CA ARG A 8 24.68 -8.68 -9.07
C ARG A 8 25.29 -8.85 -7.68
N VAL A 9 26.59 -8.64 -7.60
CA VAL A 9 27.33 -8.60 -6.34
C VAL A 9 27.52 -7.12 -5.98
N PRO A 10 27.13 -6.68 -4.77
CA PRO A 10 27.42 -5.31 -4.33
C PRO A 10 28.93 -5.16 -4.05
N PRO A 11 29.44 -3.91 -3.94
CA PRO A 11 30.80 -3.67 -3.46
C PRO A 11 31.04 -4.38 -2.15
N GLN A 12 32.21 -5.00 -1.98
CA GLN A 12 32.51 -5.79 -0.78
C GLN A 12 32.36 -4.95 0.50
N GLN A 13 32.74 -3.67 0.45
CA GLN A 13 32.58 -2.73 1.55
C GLN A 13 31.66 -1.58 1.13
N VAL A 14 30.63 -1.33 1.92
CA VAL A 14 29.65 -0.26 1.71
C VAL A 14 29.69 0.70 2.90
N ILE A 15 29.64 2.00 2.61
CA ILE A 15 29.48 3.04 3.64
C ILE A 15 28.00 3.41 3.70
N VAL A 16 27.40 3.22 4.86
CA VAL A 16 26.01 3.60 5.15
C VAL A 16 26.01 4.87 5.97
N ARG A 17 25.55 5.97 5.38
CA ARG A 17 25.38 7.26 6.05
C ARG A 17 23.92 7.37 6.51
N VAL A 18 23.68 7.17 7.81
CA VAL A 18 22.35 7.21 8.40
C VAL A 18 22.09 8.58 9.01
N ARG A 19 20.93 9.18 8.71
CA ARG A 19 20.45 10.41 9.35
C ARG A 19 19.87 10.07 10.71
N ARG A 20 20.66 10.27 11.76
CA ARG A 20 20.30 10.03 13.16
C ARG A 20 19.55 11.21 13.74
N TYR A 21 18.63 10.95 14.65
CA TYR A 21 17.87 11.99 15.34
C TYR A 21 17.62 11.62 16.79
N ASP A 22 18.05 12.50 17.70
CA ASP A 22 17.78 12.40 19.12
C ASP A 22 16.71 13.43 19.52
N PRO A 23 15.51 13.00 19.96
CA PRO A 23 14.44 13.91 20.36
C PRO A 23 14.75 14.67 21.66
N GLU A 24 15.59 14.13 22.55
CA GLU A 24 15.94 14.78 23.82
C GLU A 24 16.87 15.98 23.57
N ALA A 25 17.93 15.75 22.79
CA ALA A 25 18.84 16.79 22.35
C ALA A 25 18.31 17.66 21.20
N LYS A 26 17.15 17.30 20.60
CA LYS A 26 16.55 17.91 19.41
C LYS A 26 17.56 18.10 18.26
N ARG A 27 18.46 17.14 18.09
CA ARG A 27 19.58 17.23 17.14
C ARG A 27 19.51 16.13 16.11
N MET A 28 19.77 16.51 14.87
CA MET A 28 19.91 15.58 13.74
C MET A 28 21.36 15.63 13.21
N TRP A 29 21.96 14.48 12.94
CA TRP A 29 23.33 14.40 12.40
C TRP A 29 23.45 13.23 11.42
N TRP A 30 24.51 13.24 10.62
CA TRP A 30 24.91 12.11 9.80
C TRP A 30 25.89 11.24 10.59
N GLN A 31 25.61 9.94 10.65
CA GLN A 31 26.52 8.95 11.21
C GLN A 31 26.86 7.92 10.14
N GLU A 32 28.14 7.58 10.04
CA GLU A 32 28.64 6.66 9.03
C GLU A 32 28.97 5.32 9.65
N TYR A 33 28.55 4.26 8.98
CA TYR A 33 28.84 2.88 9.34
C TYR A 33 29.44 2.17 8.14
N LYS A 34 30.46 1.36 8.38
CA LYS A 34 31.05 0.52 7.34
C LYS A 34 30.49 -0.88 7.50
N ILE A 35 29.96 -1.45 6.43
CA ILE A 35 29.45 -2.82 6.43
C ILE A 35 30.11 -3.62 5.32
N GLU A 36 30.30 -4.91 5.59
CA GLU A 36 30.61 -5.88 4.55
C GLU A 36 29.29 -6.30 3.88
N ALA A 37 29.18 -6.07 2.58
CA ALA A 37 28.00 -6.43 1.82
C ALA A 37 28.15 -7.80 1.17
N HIS A 38 27.05 -8.52 1.05
CA HIS A 38 27.00 -9.79 0.34
C HIS A 38 25.91 -9.79 -0.72
N ARG A 39 25.98 -10.75 -1.64
CA ARG A 39 24.95 -10.93 -2.67
C ARG A 39 23.57 -11.12 -2.03
N GLY A 40 22.56 -10.44 -2.59
CA GLY A 40 21.19 -10.51 -2.10
C GLY A 40 20.89 -9.66 -0.86
N MET A 41 21.89 -8.97 -0.29
CA MET A 41 21.66 -8.11 0.88
C MET A 41 20.75 -6.92 0.53
N THR A 42 19.75 -6.68 1.37
CA THR A 42 18.83 -5.54 1.25
C THR A 42 19.30 -4.36 2.09
N VAL A 43 18.71 -3.19 1.87
CA VAL A 43 18.91 -2.02 2.75
C VAL A 43 18.48 -2.32 4.18
N LEU A 44 17.41 -3.13 4.38
CA LEU A 44 17.01 -3.53 5.73
C LEU A 44 18.09 -4.41 6.39
N ASP A 45 18.64 -5.39 5.68
CA ASP A 45 19.69 -6.26 6.23
C ASP A 45 20.91 -5.44 6.65
N ALA A 46 21.30 -4.45 5.84
CA ALA A 46 22.37 -3.51 6.17
C ALA A 46 22.09 -2.73 7.46
N LEU A 47 20.89 -2.17 7.62
CA LEU A 47 20.51 -1.42 8.81
C LEU A 47 20.42 -2.29 10.07
N LEU A 48 19.95 -3.54 9.92
CA LEU A 48 19.89 -4.48 11.04
C LEU A 48 21.28 -4.96 11.43
N LYS A 49 22.17 -5.24 10.47
CA LYS A 49 23.58 -5.54 10.75
C LYS A 49 24.26 -4.41 11.52
N ILE A 50 24.05 -3.16 11.13
CA ILE A 50 24.53 -1.99 11.88
C ILE A 50 23.98 -2.01 13.31
N LYS A 51 22.67 -2.21 13.47
CA LYS A 51 22.01 -2.24 14.77
C LYS A 51 22.51 -3.39 15.65
N GLU A 52 22.81 -4.55 15.08
CA GLU A 52 23.18 -5.77 15.79
C GLU A 52 24.67 -5.82 16.14
N GLU A 53 25.54 -5.25 15.31
CA GLU A 53 26.99 -5.44 15.44
C GLU A 53 27.76 -4.15 15.78
N GLN A 54 27.19 -2.97 15.51
CA GLN A 54 27.93 -1.70 15.62
C GLN A 54 27.25 -0.69 16.56
N ASP A 55 25.92 -0.55 16.48
CA ASP A 55 25.18 0.47 17.23
C ASP A 55 23.73 0.06 17.53
N HIS A 56 23.54 -0.58 18.68
CA HIS A 56 22.23 -1.01 19.16
C HIS A 56 21.22 0.13 19.38
N THR A 57 21.66 1.39 19.44
CA THR A 57 20.80 2.55 19.67
C THR A 57 20.04 2.99 18.42
N LEU A 58 20.42 2.49 17.23
CA LEU A 58 19.75 2.82 15.97
C LEU A 58 18.27 2.38 16.00
N VAL A 59 17.36 3.33 15.77
CA VAL A 59 15.92 3.06 15.74
C VAL A 59 15.35 3.12 14.32
N LEU A 60 14.60 2.09 13.96
CA LEU A 60 13.89 1.95 12.69
C LEU A 60 12.66 1.04 12.86
N ARG A 61 11.66 1.20 11.99
CA ARG A 61 10.50 0.30 11.93
C ARG A 61 10.71 -0.79 10.89
N TYR A 62 10.42 -2.03 11.24
CA TYR A 62 10.39 -3.17 10.32
C TYR A 62 9.56 -4.31 10.91
N SER A 63 9.17 -5.29 10.09
CA SER A 63 8.48 -6.50 10.55
C SER A 63 8.58 -7.62 9.52
N CYS A 64 7.75 -7.60 8.46
CA CYS A 64 7.52 -8.78 7.61
C CYS A 64 8.72 -9.27 6.76
N ARG A 65 9.72 -8.40 6.51
CA ARG A 65 10.88 -8.66 5.63
C ARG A 65 10.58 -9.12 4.18
N GLN A 66 9.33 -9.04 3.72
CA GLN A 66 8.91 -9.48 2.38
C GLN A 66 8.10 -8.41 1.61
N GLY A 67 8.15 -7.16 2.08
CA GLY A 67 7.50 -6.03 1.42
C GLY A 67 5.98 -6.06 1.41
N ILE A 68 5.34 -6.59 2.47
CA ILE A 68 3.87 -6.64 2.57
C ILE A 68 3.29 -5.83 3.74
N CYS A 69 3.99 -5.68 4.86
CA CYS A 69 3.47 -4.93 6.03
C CYS A 69 3.55 -3.40 5.88
N GLY A 70 4.41 -2.88 4.99
CA GLY A 70 4.61 -1.44 4.80
C GLY A 70 5.45 -0.71 5.85
N SER A 71 5.92 -1.37 6.93
CA SER A 71 6.55 -0.68 8.07
C SER A 71 7.94 -0.08 7.83
N CYS A 72 8.71 -0.62 6.86
CA CYS A 72 10.12 -0.28 6.65
C CYS A 72 10.36 0.80 5.58
N GLY A 73 9.41 1.72 5.42
CA GLY A 73 9.59 2.87 4.54
C GLY A 73 10.67 3.81 5.07
N VAL A 74 11.66 4.12 4.23
CA VAL A 74 12.75 5.07 4.50
C VAL A 74 13.08 5.80 3.21
N VAL A 75 13.89 6.86 3.27
CA VAL A 75 14.46 7.48 2.07
C VAL A 75 15.87 6.96 1.88
N VAL A 76 16.16 6.41 0.70
CA VAL A 76 17.49 5.91 0.31
C VAL A 76 17.98 6.71 -0.88
N ASN A 77 19.11 7.39 -0.74
CA ASN A 77 19.67 8.26 -1.78
C ASN A 77 18.64 9.26 -2.34
N GLY A 78 17.89 9.93 -1.44
CA GLY A 78 16.85 10.91 -1.79
C GLY A 78 15.54 10.31 -2.34
N THR A 79 15.45 8.98 -2.50
CA THR A 79 14.24 8.32 -3.00
C THR A 79 13.51 7.53 -1.90
N PRO A 80 12.22 7.76 -1.63
CA PRO A 80 11.43 6.92 -0.73
C PRO A 80 11.34 5.47 -1.23
N ARG A 81 11.74 4.52 -0.40
CA ARG A 81 11.78 3.07 -0.72
C ARG A 81 11.41 2.21 0.48
N LEU A 82 11.04 0.95 0.22
CA LEU A 82 10.95 -0.06 1.27
C LEU A 82 12.34 -0.67 1.50
N ALA A 83 12.88 -0.55 2.72
CA ALA A 83 14.21 -1.06 3.03
C ALA A 83 14.35 -2.57 2.76
N CYS A 84 13.31 -3.36 3.08
CA CYS A 84 13.36 -4.83 2.91
C CYS A 84 13.22 -5.33 1.47
N GLN A 85 12.85 -4.47 0.51
CA GLN A 85 12.74 -4.85 -0.90
C GLN A 85 13.80 -4.18 -1.77
N THR A 86 14.53 -3.20 -1.22
CA THR A 86 15.57 -2.48 -1.97
C THR A 86 16.86 -3.26 -1.81
N GLN A 87 17.37 -3.82 -2.91
CA GLN A 87 18.68 -4.46 -2.90
C GLN A 87 19.78 -3.40 -2.77
N LEU A 88 20.87 -3.72 -2.07
CA LEU A 88 22.04 -2.82 -2.04
C LEU A 88 22.56 -2.51 -3.45
N THR A 89 22.53 -3.50 -4.34
CA THR A 89 22.95 -3.36 -5.75
C THR A 89 22.10 -2.39 -6.58
N GLU A 90 20.94 -1.97 -6.09
CA GLU A 90 20.13 -0.92 -6.73
C GLU A 90 20.57 0.49 -6.33
N VAL A 91 21.29 0.63 -5.21
CA VAL A 91 21.56 1.92 -4.56
C VAL A 91 23.04 2.20 -4.31
N VAL A 92 23.92 1.21 -4.48
CA VAL A 92 25.38 1.36 -4.44
C VAL A 92 26.04 0.64 -5.62
N SER A 93 27.23 1.09 -5.98
CA SER A 93 28.07 0.49 -7.03
C SER A 93 29.55 0.64 -6.67
N GLU A 94 30.45 -0.02 -7.39
CA GLU A 94 31.91 0.12 -7.15
C GLU A 94 32.37 1.58 -7.29
N ALA A 95 31.78 2.32 -8.25
CA ALA A 95 32.08 3.74 -8.44
C ALA A 95 31.47 4.64 -7.34
N ASN A 96 30.42 4.17 -6.65
CA ASN A 96 29.77 4.89 -5.57
C ASN A 96 29.34 3.91 -4.45
N PRO A 97 30.25 3.54 -3.55
CA PRO A 97 29.99 2.56 -2.49
C PRO A 97 29.29 3.18 -1.28
N VAL A 98 28.76 4.40 -1.41
CA VAL A 98 28.10 5.15 -0.32
C VAL A 98 26.60 5.17 -0.55
N MET A 99 25.83 4.71 0.45
CA MET A 99 24.38 4.96 0.51
C MET A 99 24.02 5.87 1.67
N THR A 100 23.05 6.75 1.42
CA THR A 100 22.42 7.59 2.45
C THR A 100 21.05 7.03 2.81
N VAL A 101 20.74 7.02 4.10
CA VAL A 101 19.44 6.57 4.63
C VAL A 101 18.86 7.64 5.55
N GLU A 102 17.65 8.10 5.26
CA GLU A 102 16.94 9.14 5.99
C GLU A 102 15.54 8.67 6.42
N PRO A 103 14.96 9.29 7.48
CA PRO A 103 13.54 9.11 7.77
C PRO A 103 12.67 9.55 6.59
N LEU A 104 11.44 9.03 6.51
CA LEU A 104 10.50 9.45 5.47
C LEU A 104 10.24 10.95 5.53
N TYR A 105 10.35 11.62 4.38
CA TYR A 105 9.96 13.01 4.22
C TYR A 105 8.47 13.21 4.50
N ASN A 106 8.10 14.44 4.86
CA ASN A 106 6.71 14.83 5.15
C ASN A 106 6.08 14.14 6.38
N PHE A 107 6.86 13.39 7.16
CA PHE A 107 6.43 12.85 8.44
C PHE A 107 7.30 13.42 9.56
N PRO A 108 6.73 13.81 10.72
CA PRO A 108 7.51 14.18 11.89
C PRO A 108 8.44 13.04 12.31
N VAL A 109 9.70 13.33 12.60
CA VAL A 109 10.67 12.31 13.06
C VAL A 109 10.53 12.13 14.56
N ILE A 110 10.31 10.89 15.01
CA ILE A 110 10.23 10.52 16.42
C ILE A 110 11.64 10.27 16.96
N ARG A 111 12.39 9.39 16.30
CA ARG A 111 13.78 9.03 16.63
C ARG A 111 14.43 8.34 15.43
N ASP A 112 15.65 8.74 15.07
CA ASP A 112 16.39 8.19 13.93
C ASP A 112 15.53 8.07 12.65
N LEU A 113 15.26 6.83 12.19
CA LEU A 113 14.50 6.55 10.97
C LEU A 113 13.00 6.34 11.25
N MET A 114 12.57 6.37 12.52
CA MET A 114 11.18 6.21 12.92
C MET A 114 10.44 7.54 12.85
N THR A 115 9.38 7.59 12.04
CA THR A 115 8.53 8.77 11.85
C THR A 115 7.11 8.56 12.40
N ASP A 116 6.39 9.64 12.68
CA ASP A 116 5.00 9.58 13.14
C ASP A 116 4.02 9.46 11.97
N PHE A 117 3.14 8.47 12.00
CA PHE A 117 2.13 8.19 10.97
C PHE A 117 0.71 8.59 11.40
N MET A 118 0.52 9.21 12.56
CA MET A 118 -0.82 9.50 13.09
C MET A 118 -1.66 10.35 12.15
N ASP A 119 -1.11 11.44 11.59
CA ASP A 119 -1.80 12.28 10.62
C ASP A 119 -2.18 11.51 9.35
N PHE A 120 -1.26 10.71 8.80
CA PHE A 120 -1.52 9.85 7.65
C PHE A 120 -2.69 8.90 7.88
N PHE A 121 -2.74 8.23 9.04
CA PHE A 121 -3.87 7.35 9.37
C PHE A 121 -5.16 8.11 9.69
N ASN A 122 -5.08 9.31 10.25
CA ASN A 122 -6.25 10.16 10.47
C ASN A 122 -6.88 10.56 9.12
N LYS A 123 -6.06 10.96 8.14
CA LYS A 123 -6.53 11.24 6.78
C LYS A 123 -7.11 10.01 6.09
N HIS A 124 -6.51 8.83 6.27
CA HIS A 124 -7.09 7.57 5.80
C HIS A 124 -8.46 7.28 6.44
N ARG A 125 -8.62 7.46 7.76
CA ARG A 125 -9.92 7.29 8.43
C ARG A 125 -10.96 8.30 7.95
N SER A 126 -10.54 9.53 7.65
CA SER A 126 -11.44 10.61 7.21
C SER A 126 -12.22 10.27 5.94
N VAL A 127 -11.64 9.46 5.04
CA VAL A 127 -12.29 9.03 3.78
C VAL A 127 -13.22 7.82 3.94
N LYS A 128 -13.55 7.44 5.18
CA LYS A 128 -14.46 6.34 5.53
C LYS A 128 -14.09 5.02 4.80
N PRO A 129 -12.94 4.41 5.14
CA PRO A 129 -12.36 3.30 4.39
C PRO A 129 -13.03 1.94 4.70
N TYR A 130 -14.36 1.89 4.76
CA TYR A 130 -15.17 0.72 5.06
C TYR A 130 -16.44 0.72 4.20
N LEU A 131 -17.07 -0.45 4.02
CA LEU A 131 -18.28 -0.56 3.22
C LEU A 131 -19.45 0.17 3.89
N ILE A 132 -20.07 1.12 3.18
CA ILE A 132 -21.27 1.82 3.64
C ILE A 132 -22.47 1.27 2.86
N ARG A 133 -23.51 0.80 3.55
CA ARG A 133 -24.81 0.40 2.98
C ARG A 133 -25.92 1.17 3.65
N LYS A 134 -27.01 1.42 2.93
CA LYS A 134 -28.20 2.05 3.53
C LYS A 134 -29.01 1.08 4.37
N ASP A 135 -29.10 -0.17 3.93
CA ASP A 135 -29.72 -1.25 4.67
C ASP A 135 -28.78 -1.73 5.77
N LYS A 136 -29.02 -1.26 7.00
CA LYS A 136 -28.25 -1.64 8.18
C LYS A 136 -28.63 -3.02 8.71
N GLU A 137 -29.89 -3.43 8.55
CA GLU A 137 -30.35 -4.73 9.02
C GLU A 137 -29.62 -5.85 8.27
N GLU A 138 -29.46 -5.70 6.95
CA GLU A 138 -28.66 -6.62 6.15
C GLU A 138 -27.17 -6.65 6.56
N GLN A 139 -26.62 -5.52 7.01
CA GLN A 139 -25.22 -5.49 7.48
C GLN A 139 -25.04 -6.22 8.81
N GLU A 140 -26.01 -6.14 9.70
CA GLU A 140 -25.99 -6.79 11.01
C GLU A 140 -26.43 -8.26 10.94
N ASN A 141 -27.32 -8.58 10.00
CA ASN A 141 -27.92 -9.90 9.81
C ASN A 141 -27.90 -10.29 8.32
N PRO A 142 -26.73 -10.71 7.78
CA PRO A 142 -26.56 -10.93 6.34
C PRO A 142 -27.38 -12.13 5.85
N LYS A 143 -28.17 -11.91 4.78
CA LYS A 143 -29.01 -12.93 4.12
C LYS A 143 -28.30 -13.58 2.94
N GLY A 144 -27.18 -13.02 2.50
CA GLY A 144 -26.41 -13.52 1.36
C GLY A 144 -25.14 -12.70 1.09
N GLN A 145 -24.49 -12.97 -0.03
CA GLN A 145 -23.34 -12.19 -0.49
C GLN A 145 -23.78 -11.06 -1.43
N TYR A 146 -23.02 -9.97 -1.43
CA TYR A 146 -23.21 -8.91 -2.42
C TYR A 146 -22.64 -9.32 -3.78
N ASP A 147 -23.46 -9.18 -4.83
CA ASP A 147 -23.04 -9.44 -6.19
C ASP A 147 -21.86 -8.55 -6.65
N MET A 148 -20.92 -9.16 -7.35
CA MET A 148 -19.80 -8.44 -7.97
C MET A 148 -19.26 -9.28 -9.11
N SER A 149 -19.24 -8.73 -10.31
CA SER A 149 -18.60 -9.40 -11.45
C SER A 149 -17.07 -9.29 -11.35
N PRO A 150 -16.30 -10.17 -12.04
CA PRO A 150 -14.86 -10.03 -12.15
C PRO A 150 -14.42 -8.65 -12.67
N ASP A 151 -15.10 -8.09 -13.69
CA ASP A 151 -14.78 -6.77 -14.23
C ASP A 151 -14.98 -5.65 -13.21
N GLU A 152 -16.03 -5.74 -12.39
CA GLU A 152 -16.28 -4.79 -11.29
C GLU A 152 -15.24 -4.90 -10.19
N TYR A 153 -14.83 -6.13 -9.87
CA TYR A 153 -13.75 -6.38 -8.92
C TYR A 153 -12.43 -5.75 -9.41
N LEU A 154 -12.10 -5.90 -10.69
CA LEU A 154 -10.90 -5.33 -11.31
C LEU A 154 -10.84 -3.80 -11.22
N GLN A 155 -12.00 -3.11 -11.18
CA GLN A 155 -12.05 -1.65 -10.94
C GLN A 155 -11.60 -1.23 -9.53
N THR A 156 -11.47 -2.18 -8.60
CA THR A 156 -11.07 -1.93 -7.21
C THR A 156 -9.77 -2.63 -6.82
N TYR A 157 -9.48 -3.77 -7.45
CA TYR A 157 -8.41 -4.70 -7.08
C TYR A 157 -7.03 -4.04 -7.01
N GLN A 158 -6.69 -3.21 -7.98
CA GLN A 158 -5.41 -2.49 -7.98
C GLN A 158 -5.20 -1.71 -6.68
N TYR A 159 -6.24 -1.01 -6.20
CA TYR A 159 -6.16 -0.14 -5.04
C TYR A 159 -6.21 -0.89 -3.71
N THR A 160 -6.77 -2.11 -3.68
CA THR A 160 -6.76 -2.97 -2.48
C THR A 160 -5.37 -3.46 -2.12
N ASN A 161 -4.42 -3.44 -3.06
CA ASN A 161 -3.03 -3.82 -2.83
C ASN A 161 -2.20 -2.76 -2.07
N CYS A 162 -2.80 -1.63 -1.69
CA CYS A 162 -2.12 -0.62 -0.89
C CYS A 162 -1.77 -1.16 0.51
N ILE A 163 -0.49 -1.10 0.87
CA ILE A 163 0.05 -1.60 2.15
C ILE A 163 0.34 -0.48 3.16
N TYR A 164 -0.20 0.72 2.96
CA TYR A 164 -0.09 1.84 3.89
C TYR A 164 1.35 2.27 4.25
N CYS A 165 2.32 2.00 3.37
CA CYS A 165 3.75 2.25 3.62
C CYS A 165 4.19 3.72 3.67
N GLY A 166 3.31 4.67 3.32
CA GLY A 166 3.63 6.11 3.35
C GLY A 166 4.57 6.64 2.26
N LEU A 167 5.16 5.80 1.41
CA LEU A 167 6.13 6.25 0.38
C LEU A 167 5.55 7.29 -0.59
N CYS A 168 4.30 7.09 -1.01
CA CYS A 168 3.60 8.06 -1.86
C CYS A 168 3.42 9.43 -1.17
N TYR A 169 3.29 9.43 0.16
CA TYR A 169 3.16 10.62 0.99
C TYR A 169 4.50 11.37 1.07
N ALA A 170 5.58 10.63 1.33
CA ALA A 170 6.94 11.15 1.40
C ALA A 170 7.44 11.71 0.04
N ALA A 171 7.02 11.12 -1.07
CA ALA A 171 7.39 11.58 -2.41
C ALA A 171 6.58 12.79 -2.90
N CYS A 172 5.44 13.11 -2.28
CA CYS A 172 4.51 14.09 -2.83
C CYS A 172 4.91 15.52 -2.46
N PRO A 173 5.22 16.40 -3.43
CA PRO A 173 5.56 17.80 -3.14
C PRO A 173 4.36 18.59 -2.61
N VAL A 174 3.12 18.19 -2.96
CA VAL A 174 1.91 18.85 -2.48
C VAL A 174 1.71 18.58 -0.98
N VAL A 175 1.98 17.36 -0.51
CA VAL A 175 1.96 17.05 0.92
C VAL A 175 2.99 17.89 1.68
N ALA A 176 4.17 18.09 1.09
CA ALA A 176 5.22 18.93 1.70
C ALA A 176 4.78 20.40 1.84
N ALA A 177 4.04 20.91 0.84
CA ALA A 177 3.61 22.31 0.80
C ALA A 177 2.31 22.58 1.58
N ASP A 178 1.39 21.62 1.63
CA ASP A 178 0.08 21.74 2.27
C ASP A 178 -0.15 20.56 3.24
N PRO A 179 0.14 20.74 4.54
CA PRO A 179 -0.12 19.72 5.55
C PRO A 179 -1.59 19.34 5.70
N GLN A 180 -2.55 20.14 5.21
CA GLN A 180 -3.97 19.78 5.27
C GLN A 180 -4.40 18.89 4.09
N PHE A 181 -3.59 18.80 3.03
CA PHE A 181 -3.87 17.94 1.88
C PHE A 181 -4.11 16.50 2.34
N LEU A 182 -5.25 15.91 1.93
CA LEU A 182 -5.60 14.52 2.27
C LEU A 182 -4.50 13.55 1.82
N GLY A 183 -3.84 13.88 0.71
CA GLY A 183 -2.70 13.14 0.20
C GLY A 183 -3.07 11.92 -0.65
N PRO A 184 -2.06 11.35 -1.34
CA PRO A 184 -2.30 10.39 -2.41
C PRO A 184 -2.95 9.09 -1.93
N GLN A 185 -2.55 8.58 -0.76
CA GLN A 185 -3.08 7.32 -0.26
C GLN A 185 -4.57 7.42 0.11
N ALA A 186 -4.96 8.45 0.87
CA ALA A 186 -6.35 8.61 1.30
C ALA A 186 -7.29 8.84 0.11
N LEU A 187 -6.89 9.68 -0.85
CA LEU A 187 -7.68 9.95 -2.06
C LEU A 187 -7.83 8.71 -2.95
N MET A 188 -6.75 7.95 -3.17
CA MET A 188 -6.82 6.67 -3.89
C MET A 188 -7.74 5.67 -3.16
N TYR A 189 -7.68 5.60 -1.83
CA TYR A 189 -8.55 4.71 -1.06
C TYR A 189 -10.02 5.15 -1.08
N ALA A 190 -10.28 6.47 -1.19
CA ALA A 190 -11.63 6.98 -1.43
C ALA A 190 -12.15 6.49 -2.79
N LEU A 191 -11.32 6.55 -3.85
CA LEU A 191 -11.69 6.01 -5.17
C LEU A 191 -11.99 4.51 -5.09
N ARG A 192 -11.19 3.73 -4.35
CA ARG A 192 -11.41 2.28 -4.18
C ARG A 192 -12.85 1.97 -3.78
N PHE A 193 -13.41 2.69 -2.79
CA PHE A 193 -14.81 2.51 -2.39
C PHE A 193 -15.81 3.13 -3.36
N VAL A 194 -15.50 4.29 -3.95
CA VAL A 194 -16.31 4.89 -5.02
C VAL A 194 -16.41 3.98 -6.26
N ASN A 195 -15.48 3.04 -6.44
CA ASN A 195 -15.49 2.02 -7.50
C ASN A 195 -16.11 0.68 -7.07
N ASP A 196 -16.12 0.33 -5.78
CA ASP A 196 -16.72 -0.89 -5.25
C ASP A 196 -18.26 -0.91 -5.29
N VAL A 197 -18.87 -1.64 -6.22
CA VAL A 197 -20.33 -1.62 -6.48
C VAL A 197 -21.19 -2.02 -5.28
N ARG A 198 -20.57 -2.63 -4.26
CA ARG A 198 -21.22 -2.96 -3.00
C ARG A 198 -21.44 -1.71 -2.14
N ASP A 199 -20.64 -0.67 -2.31
CA ASP A 199 -20.65 0.53 -1.47
C ASP A 199 -21.69 1.56 -1.94
N GLU A 200 -22.47 2.09 -1.00
CA GLU A 200 -23.48 3.15 -1.15
C GLU A 200 -23.06 4.50 -0.57
N GLY A 201 -21.86 4.62 0.00
CA GLY A 201 -21.35 5.81 0.67
C GLY A 201 -20.55 6.76 -0.22
N TRP A 202 -20.70 6.69 -1.55
CA TRP A 202 -19.94 7.56 -2.47
C TRP A 202 -20.23 9.04 -2.25
N ALA A 203 -21.49 9.41 -1.96
CA ALA A 203 -21.88 10.80 -1.77
C ALA A 203 -21.18 11.42 -0.55
N GLU A 204 -21.10 10.67 0.54
CA GLU A 204 -20.38 11.07 1.75
C GLU A 204 -18.88 11.26 1.46
N ARG A 205 -18.27 10.35 0.69
CA ARG A 205 -16.86 10.47 0.31
C ARG A 205 -16.61 11.63 -0.65
N PHE A 206 -17.53 11.91 -1.57
CA PHE A 206 -17.42 13.07 -2.44
C PHE A 206 -17.40 14.37 -1.64
N LEU A 207 -18.21 14.51 -0.59
CA LEU A 207 -18.16 15.69 0.29
C LEU A 207 -16.81 15.86 0.99
N ILE A 208 -16.15 14.76 1.36
CA ILE A 208 -14.82 14.80 2.01
C ILE A 208 -13.72 15.21 1.02
N VAL A 209 -13.74 14.65 -0.19
CA VAL A 209 -12.66 14.85 -1.18
C VAL A 209 -12.87 16.08 -2.06
N ASP A 210 -14.07 16.66 -2.10
CA ASP A 210 -14.40 17.87 -2.85
C ASP A 210 -14.14 19.13 -2.01
N THR A 211 -12.88 19.31 -1.63
CA THR A 211 -12.42 20.44 -0.82
C THR A 211 -11.15 21.03 -1.42
N GLU A 212 -10.77 22.23 -0.97
CA GLU A 212 -9.51 22.86 -1.41
C GLU A 212 -8.29 22.01 -1.09
N HIS A 213 -8.33 21.24 0.02
CA HIS A 213 -7.29 20.31 0.46
C HIS A 213 -7.60 18.84 0.05
N GLY A 214 -8.61 18.65 -0.78
CA GLY A 214 -9.06 17.34 -1.26
C GLY A 214 -8.42 16.97 -2.59
N CYS A 215 -9.16 16.33 -3.49
CA CYS A 215 -8.63 15.89 -4.78
C CYS A 215 -8.16 17.06 -5.67
N HIS A 216 -8.71 18.26 -5.45
CA HIS A 216 -8.38 19.47 -6.22
C HIS A 216 -6.99 20.02 -5.93
N ARG A 217 -6.39 19.72 -4.77
CA ARG A 217 -5.03 20.16 -4.45
C ARG A 217 -3.96 19.39 -5.23
N CYS A 218 -4.30 18.23 -5.79
CA CYS A 218 -3.34 17.45 -6.57
C CYS A 218 -2.99 18.15 -7.89
N HIS A 219 -1.70 18.42 -8.12
CA HIS A 219 -1.19 18.99 -9.38
C HIS A 219 -0.54 17.94 -10.29
N PHE A 220 -0.83 16.65 -10.06
CA PHE A 220 -0.40 15.54 -10.91
C PHE A 220 1.13 15.44 -11.14
N ALA A 221 1.93 15.69 -10.11
CA ALA A 221 3.38 15.47 -10.16
C ALA A 221 3.79 13.99 -10.39
N ALA A 222 2.85 13.06 -10.16
CA ALA A 222 2.99 11.60 -10.35
C ALA A 222 4.12 10.89 -9.56
N SER A 223 4.89 11.61 -8.74
CA SER A 223 5.92 11.04 -7.86
C SER A 223 5.38 9.96 -6.92
N CYS A 224 4.13 10.09 -6.47
CA CYS A 224 3.45 9.11 -5.64
C CYS A 224 3.29 7.73 -6.30
N SER A 225 3.02 7.70 -7.61
CA SER A 225 2.91 6.47 -8.39
C SER A 225 4.28 5.89 -8.70
N ALA A 226 5.25 6.74 -9.04
CA ALA A 226 6.62 6.32 -9.35
C ALA A 226 7.31 5.56 -8.21
N VAL A 227 7.04 5.93 -6.95
CA VAL A 227 7.64 5.27 -5.76
C VAL A 227 6.80 4.13 -5.20
N CYS A 228 5.63 3.81 -5.79
CA CYS A 228 4.74 2.83 -5.18
C CYS A 228 5.27 1.40 -5.35
N PRO A 229 5.58 0.68 -4.25
CA PRO A 229 6.16 -0.66 -4.33
C PRO A 229 5.16 -1.73 -4.77
N LYS A 230 3.87 -1.37 -4.82
CA LYS A 230 2.76 -2.25 -5.20
C LYS A 230 2.06 -1.79 -6.48
N ALA A 231 2.63 -0.79 -7.18
CA ALA A 231 2.11 -0.27 -8.43
C ALA A 231 0.59 0.05 -8.41
N VAL A 232 0.09 0.58 -7.28
CA VAL A 232 -1.35 0.88 -7.14
C VAL A 232 -1.80 2.17 -7.84
N ASP A 233 -0.86 2.91 -8.44
CA ASP A 233 -1.03 4.19 -9.15
C ASP A 233 -1.95 5.22 -8.45
N PRO A 234 -1.53 5.81 -7.31
CA PRO A 234 -2.31 6.85 -6.65
C PRO A 234 -2.55 8.09 -7.52
N ALA A 235 -1.63 8.46 -8.41
CA ALA A 235 -1.79 9.62 -9.29
C ALA A 235 -2.97 9.43 -10.24
N GLY A 236 -3.02 8.30 -10.96
CA GLY A 236 -4.15 7.95 -11.82
C GLY A 236 -5.47 7.88 -11.05
N ALA A 237 -5.43 7.28 -9.85
CA ALA A 237 -6.61 7.19 -8.99
C ALA A 237 -7.20 8.57 -8.62
N ILE A 238 -6.36 9.55 -8.29
CA ILE A 238 -6.84 10.91 -7.97
C ILE A 238 -7.53 11.56 -9.18
N GLN A 239 -7.00 11.36 -10.38
CA GLN A 239 -7.62 11.91 -11.61
C GLN A 239 -8.95 11.22 -11.94
N MET A 240 -9.04 9.90 -11.77
CA MET A 240 -10.30 9.17 -11.90
C MET A 240 -11.32 9.65 -10.86
N LEU A 241 -10.89 9.90 -9.62
CA LEU A 241 -11.74 10.41 -8.56
C LEU A 241 -12.29 11.80 -8.91
N ARG A 242 -11.45 12.70 -9.41
CA ARG A 242 -11.85 14.02 -9.93
C ARG A 242 -12.88 13.90 -11.05
N SER A 243 -12.66 13.00 -12.02
CA SER A 243 -13.60 12.76 -13.12
C SER A 243 -14.96 12.29 -12.62
N LYS A 244 -14.99 11.37 -11.64
CA LYS A 244 -16.23 10.87 -11.03
C LYS A 244 -16.94 11.95 -10.22
N LEU A 245 -16.19 12.73 -9.44
CA LEU A 245 -16.71 13.86 -8.69
C LEU A 245 -17.32 14.92 -9.62
N PHE A 246 -16.67 15.23 -10.73
CA PHE A 246 -17.22 16.14 -11.74
C PHE A 246 -18.55 15.63 -12.30
N LYS A 247 -18.61 14.34 -12.69
CA LYS A 247 -19.87 13.72 -13.13
C LYS A 247 -20.96 13.77 -12.05
N TYR A 248 -20.58 13.62 -10.78
CA TYR A 248 -21.50 13.71 -9.65
C TYR A 248 -22.09 15.12 -9.50
N ARG A 249 -21.24 16.14 -9.54
CA ARG A 249 -21.67 17.56 -9.51
C ARG A 249 -22.58 17.93 -10.68
N MET A 250 -22.36 17.34 -11.85
CA MET A 250 -23.19 17.56 -13.04
C MET A 250 -24.49 16.73 -13.05
N GLY A 251 -24.76 15.90 -12.03
CA GLY A 251 -25.93 15.01 -12.01
C GLY A 251 -25.84 13.84 -13.00
N LEU A 252 -24.66 13.59 -13.56
CA LEU A 252 -24.39 12.54 -14.56
C LEU A 252 -23.81 11.27 -13.95
N TYR A 253 -23.56 11.25 -12.64
CA TYR A 253 -23.01 10.08 -11.95
C TYR A 253 -24.10 9.03 -11.71
N LYS A 254 -24.20 8.09 -12.65
CA LYS A 254 -25.03 6.88 -12.53
C LYS A 254 -24.14 5.71 -12.16
N ARG A 255 -24.64 4.85 -11.28
CA ARG A 255 -23.91 3.68 -10.81
C ARG A 255 -24.86 2.55 -10.45
N ARG A 256 -24.46 1.32 -10.78
CA ARG A 256 -25.06 0.11 -10.23
C ARG A 256 -24.69 0.00 -8.75
N VAL A 257 -25.69 -0.32 -7.93
CA VAL A 257 -25.50 -0.81 -6.56
C VAL A 257 -25.74 -2.30 -6.57
N SER A 258 -24.83 -3.02 -5.92
CA SER A 258 -24.90 -4.45 -5.81
C SER A 258 -26.13 -4.93 -5.05
N LYS A 259 -26.75 -6.00 -5.57
CA LYS A 259 -27.85 -6.72 -4.93
C LYS A 259 -27.31 -7.89 -4.11
N ILE A 260 -28.11 -8.36 -3.17
CA ILE A 260 -27.82 -9.58 -2.42
C ILE A 260 -28.16 -10.77 -3.33
N ILE A 261 -27.23 -11.72 -3.47
CA ILE A 261 -27.48 -13.00 -4.12
C ILE A 261 -27.49 -14.06 -3.04
N GLY A 262 -28.66 -14.73 -2.95
CA GLY A 262 -28.89 -16.07 -2.41
C GLY A 262 -28.39 -16.35 -0.98
N PRO A 263 -28.94 -17.34 -0.28
CA PRO A 263 -28.28 -17.81 0.93
C PRO A 263 -26.87 -18.30 0.56
N PRO A 264 -25.89 -18.21 1.49
CA PRO A 264 -24.63 -18.91 1.32
C PRO A 264 -24.91 -20.38 1.01
N PRO A 265 -24.08 -21.05 0.18
CA PRO A 265 -24.26 -22.47 -0.07
C PRO A 265 -24.30 -23.24 1.24
N GLU A 266 -25.23 -24.18 1.36
CA GLU A 266 -25.36 -25.02 2.54
C GLU A 266 -24.08 -25.84 2.76
N LYS A 267 -23.85 -26.31 3.99
CA LYS A 267 -22.68 -27.13 4.31
C LYS A 267 -22.67 -28.40 3.45
N GLY A 268 -21.75 -28.48 2.50
CA GLY A 268 -21.65 -29.60 1.54
C GLY A 268 -22.22 -29.30 0.15
N GLU A 269 -22.84 -28.14 -0.05
CA GLU A 269 -23.30 -27.67 -1.35
C GLU A 269 -22.12 -27.18 -2.20
N ARG A 270 -22.02 -27.69 -3.43
CA ARG A 270 -20.97 -27.28 -4.37
C ARG A 270 -21.38 -26.01 -5.09
N ILE A 271 -20.51 -25.01 -5.07
CA ILE A 271 -20.64 -23.84 -5.95
C ILE A 271 -20.24 -24.28 -7.36
N PRO A 272 -21.14 -24.22 -8.36
CA PRO A 272 -20.78 -24.54 -9.74
C PRO A 272 -19.72 -23.55 -10.24
N LEU A 273 -18.74 -24.05 -10.98
CA LEU A 273 -17.76 -23.18 -11.64
C LEU A 273 -18.48 -22.25 -12.63
N PRO A 274 -17.99 -21.02 -12.82
CA PRO A 274 -18.48 -20.16 -13.90
C PRO A 274 -18.44 -20.90 -15.24
N PRO A 275 -19.44 -20.72 -16.13
CA PRO A 275 -19.48 -21.37 -17.44
C PRO A 275 -18.22 -21.13 -18.29
N GLU A 276 -17.54 -20.02 -18.06
CA GLU A 276 -16.34 -19.58 -18.78
C GLU A 276 -15.01 -19.98 -18.11
N ALA A 277 -15.04 -20.77 -17.02
CA ALA A 277 -13.83 -21.17 -16.33
C ALA A 277 -13.04 -22.22 -17.14
N GLU A 278 -11.90 -21.84 -17.71
CA GLU A 278 -10.94 -22.78 -18.28
C GLU A 278 -10.20 -23.55 -17.18
N THR A 279 -10.03 -24.85 -17.39
CA THR A 279 -9.30 -25.70 -16.45
C THR A 279 -7.80 -25.47 -16.58
N LEU A 280 -7.09 -25.50 -15.45
CA LEU A 280 -5.63 -25.52 -15.50
C LEU A 280 -5.17 -26.78 -16.28
N PRO A 281 -4.11 -26.69 -17.10
CA PRO A 281 -3.57 -27.83 -17.82
C PRO A 281 -3.28 -29.01 -16.88
N GLY A 282 -3.86 -30.18 -17.17
CA GLY A 282 -3.73 -31.38 -16.34
C GLY A 282 -4.80 -31.55 -15.26
N VAL A 283 -5.76 -30.63 -15.13
CA VAL A 283 -6.92 -30.77 -14.24
C VAL A 283 -8.11 -31.38 -14.99
N ASP A 284 -8.50 -32.58 -14.60
CA ASP A 284 -9.69 -33.28 -15.11
C ASP A 284 -10.91 -32.91 -14.26
N LEU A 285 -11.78 -32.04 -14.80
CA LEU A 285 -13.02 -31.63 -14.10
C LEU A 285 -13.89 -32.79 -13.71
N LYS A 286 -13.97 -33.86 -14.53
CA LYS A 286 -14.82 -35.01 -14.23
C LYS A 286 -14.34 -35.76 -12.99
N LYS A 287 -13.05 -35.73 -12.69
CA LYS A 287 -12.48 -36.27 -11.44
C LYS A 287 -12.71 -35.36 -10.24
N VAL A 288 -12.57 -34.04 -10.43
CA VAL A 288 -12.85 -33.04 -9.38
C VAL A 288 -14.35 -33.01 -9.03
N GLU A 289 -15.23 -33.27 -10.00
CA GLU A 289 -16.68 -33.40 -9.84
C GLU A 289 -17.09 -34.65 -9.05
N GLN A 290 -16.27 -35.71 -9.02
CA GLN A 290 -16.60 -36.98 -8.37
C GLN A 290 -16.31 -37.00 -6.86
N GLU A 291 -15.36 -36.21 -6.36
CA GLU A 291 -15.00 -36.17 -4.94
C GLU A 291 -15.17 -34.76 -4.37
N PRO A 292 -16.13 -34.51 -3.45
CA PRO A 292 -16.24 -33.20 -2.84
C PRO A 292 -15.01 -32.97 -1.98
N VAL A 293 -14.35 -31.81 -2.12
CA VAL A 293 -13.30 -31.40 -1.19
C VAL A 293 -13.97 -31.12 0.15
N VAL A 294 -14.03 -32.13 1.00
CA VAL A 294 -14.48 -31.97 2.39
C VAL A 294 -13.35 -31.27 3.14
N ILE A 295 -13.44 -29.94 3.25
CA ILE A 295 -12.58 -29.18 4.16
C ILE A 295 -13.03 -29.54 5.57
N LYS A 296 -12.39 -30.56 6.15
CA LYS A 296 -12.51 -30.86 7.58
C LYS A 296 -11.76 -29.76 8.32
N LEU A 297 -12.50 -28.75 8.77
CA LEU A 297 -11.99 -27.84 9.80
C LEU A 297 -11.67 -28.71 11.04
N PRO A 298 -10.52 -28.54 11.69
CA PRO A 298 -10.27 -29.20 12.96
C PRO A 298 -11.39 -28.82 13.95
N GLU A 299 -11.94 -29.82 14.63
CA GLU A 299 -12.83 -29.60 15.76
C GLU A 299 -11.98 -29.08 16.93
N GLU A 300 -12.28 -27.85 17.36
CA GLU A 300 -11.74 -27.07 18.49
C GLU A 300 -10.21 -27.03 18.69
#